data_AF-A0A0Q8AN93-F1
#
_entry.id   AF-A0A0Q8AN93-F1
#
_cell.length_a   1.000
_cell.length_b   1.000
_cell.length_c   1.000
_cell.angle_alpha   90.00
_cell.angle_beta   90.00
_cell.angle_gamma   90.00
#
_symmetry.space_group_name_H-M   'P 1'
#
loop_
_entity.id
_entity.type
_entity.pdbx_description
1 polymer ?
#
loop_
_entity_poly.entity_id
_entity_poly.type
_entity_poly.pdbx_seq_one_letter_code
_entity_poly.pdbx_strand_id
1 'polypeptide(L)' 'MAGQDVMIMASTLPQILPLLVWTEQREVLLLQDARTDLQRRILSLRPHSHRRVVLEARLRDLTAQQLKLQTAIGRAI' A
#
# COMPACT_ATOMS: atom_id res chain seq x y z
N MET A 1 8.26 44.94 11.78
CA MET A 1 7.21 44.47 10.84
C MET A 1 7.67 43.12 10.34
N ALA A 2 7.25 42.04 11.01
CA ALA A 2 6.10 41.21 10.62
C ALA A 2 6.48 40.34 9.40
N GLY A 3 6.64 39.02 9.51
CA GLY A 3 6.42 38.15 10.65
C GLY A 3 6.80 36.70 10.32
N GLN A 4 6.93 35.92 11.40
CA GLN A 4 6.55 34.51 11.51
C GLN A 4 7.36 33.59 10.59
N ASP A 5 8.51 33.07 11.05
CA ASP A 5 8.50 31.86 11.90
C ASP A 5 7.33 30.96 11.51
N VAL A 6 7.46 30.32 10.33
CA VAL A 6 6.61 29.18 9.97
C VAL A 6 7.03 28.05 10.90
N MET A 7 6.47 28.15 12.10
CA MET A 7 6.16 27.13 13.06
C MET A 7 6.13 25.76 12.37
N ILE A 8 7.24 25.04 12.52
CA ILE A 8 7.30 23.60 12.30
C ILE A 8 6.15 23.05 13.13
N MET A 9 5.08 22.63 12.44
CA MET A 9 4.04 21.81 13.02
C MET A 9 4.70 20.50 13.39
N ALA A 10 5.37 20.49 14.53
CA ALA A 10 5.63 19.31 15.32
C ALA A 10 4.26 18.80 15.74
N SER A 11 3.59 18.17 14.77
CA SER A 11 2.62 17.14 15.08
C SER A 11 3.36 16.22 16.02
N THR A 12 2.90 16.18 17.26
CA THR A 12 3.22 15.15 18.23
C THR A 12 2.72 13.83 17.63
N LEU A 13 3.47 13.34 16.64
CA LEU A 13 3.29 12.01 16.08
C LEU A 13 3.49 11.09 17.29
N PRO A 14 2.49 10.26 17.63
CA PRO A 14 2.67 9.29 18.71
C PRO A 14 3.96 8.55 18.42
N GLN A 15 4.82 8.41 19.43
CA GLN A 15 6.15 7.82 19.33
C GLN A 15 6.03 6.47 18.60
N ILE A 16 6.19 6.52 17.27
CA ILE A 16 6.00 5.38 16.38
C ILE A 16 7.05 4.41 16.83
N LEU A 17 6.66 3.20 17.18
CA LEU A 17 7.62 2.13 17.45
C LEU A 17 8.06 1.64 16.06
N PRO A 18 9.21 2.11 15.53
CA PRO A 18 9.56 1.89 14.12
C PRO A 18 9.66 0.39 13.79
N LEU A 19 10.02 -0.42 14.79
CA LEU A 19 10.11 -1.88 14.66
C LEU A 19 8.73 -2.56 14.56
N LEU A 20 7.70 -1.98 15.19
CA LEU A 20 6.33 -2.48 15.18
C LEU A 20 5.54 -2.07 13.93
N VAL A 21 6.09 -1.18 13.09
CA VAL A 21 5.49 -0.78 11.81
C VAL A 21 6.30 -1.33 10.63
N TRP A 22 7.56 -1.72 10.86
CA TRP A 22 8.45 -2.26 9.83
C TRP A 22 7.90 -3.55 9.21
N THR A 23 7.30 -4.42 10.01
CA THR A 23 6.74 -5.71 9.54
C THR A 23 5.58 -5.48 8.58
N GLU A 24 4.69 -4.56 8.93
CA GLU A 24 3.50 -4.18 8.17
C GLU A 24 3.92 -3.42 6.91
N GLN A 25 4.90 -2.52 6.99
CA GLN A 25 5.48 -1.85 5.83
C GLN A 25 6.11 -2.84 4.86
N ARG A 26 6.87 -3.83 5.37
CA ARG A 26 7.43 -4.90 4.55
C ARG A 26 6.32 -5.71 3.88
N GLU A 27 5.25 -6.03 4.58
CA GLU A 27 4.10 -6.75 4.02
C GLU A 27 3.39 -5.93 2.92
N VAL A 28 3.25 -4.61 3.09
CA VAL A 28 2.77 -3.71 2.02
C VAL A 28 3.67 -3.79 0.78
N LEU A 29 5.00 -3.83 0.95
CA LEU A 29 5.94 -3.95 -0.17
C LEU A 29 5.82 -5.30 -0.87
N LEU A 30 5.70 -6.40 -0.13
CA LEU A 30 5.48 -7.73 -0.70
C LEU A 30 4.18 -7.81 -1.51
N LEU A 31 3.09 -7.23 -1.00
CA LEU A 31 1.82 -7.15 -1.71
C LEU A 31 1.93 -6.28 -2.98
N GLN A 32 2.70 -5.19 -2.93
CA GLN A 32 2.97 -4.33 -4.09
C GLN A 32 3.74 -5.07 -5.20
N ASP A 33 4.75 -5.86 -4.83
CA ASP A 33 5.53 -6.67 -5.78
C ASP A 33 4.64 -7.74 -6.42
N ALA A 34 3.86 -8.47 -5.61
CA ALA A 34 2.92 -9.47 -6.10
C ALA A 34 1.88 -8.87 -7.07
N ARG A 35 1.37 -7.67 -6.77
CA ARG A 35 0.46 -6.92 -7.64
C ARG A 35 1.13 -6.58 -8.98
N THR A 36 2.36 -6.09 -8.94
CA THR A 36 3.14 -5.71 -10.12
C THR A 36 3.39 -6.92 -11.03
N ASP A 37 3.77 -8.05 -10.46
CA ASP A 37 3.97 -9.31 -11.18
C ASP A 37 2.69 -9.80 -11.85
N LEU A 38 1.58 -9.71 -11.12
CA LEU A 38 0.29 -10.18 -11.61
C LEU A 38 -0.25 -9.28 -12.71
N GLN A 39 -0.01 -7.97 -12.64
CA GLN A 39 -0.27 -7.02 -13.73
C GLN A 39 0.53 -7.35 -14.98
N ARG A 40 1.85 -7.60 -14.85
CA ARG A 40 2.69 -8.01 -15.99
C ARG A 40 2.14 -9.26 -16.67
N ARG A 41 1.69 -10.25 -15.88
CA ARG A 41 1.08 -11.48 -16.40
C ARG A 41 -0.27 -11.26 -17.06
N ILE A 42 -1.10 -10.35 -16.54
CA ILE A 42 -2.39 -10.00 -17.17
C ILE A 42 -2.16 -9.36 -18.54
N LEU A 43 -1.18 -8.45 -18.64
CA LEU A 43 -0.86 -7.73 -19.87
C LEU A 43 -0.36 -8.66 -20.99
N SER A 44 0.27 -9.80 -20.67
CA SER A 44 0.71 -10.77 -21.67
C SER A 44 -0.39 -11.74 -22.14
N LEU A 45 -1.58 -11.72 -21.53
CA LEU A 45 -2.69 -12.60 -21.91
C LEU A 45 -3.63 -11.94 -22.90
N ARG A 46 -4.26 -12.77 -23.75
CA ARG A 46 -5.32 -12.31 -24.66
C ARG A 46 -6.47 -11.66 -23.88
N PRO A 47 -7.07 -10.58 -24.41
CA PRO A 47 -8.30 -10.02 -23.89
C PRO A 47 -9.38 -11.08 -23.72
N HIS A 48 -10.20 -10.96 -22.67
CA HIS A 48 -11.33 -11.85 -22.35
C HIS A 48 -11.01 -13.34 -22.17
N SER A 49 -9.73 -13.75 -22.15
CA SER A 49 -9.39 -15.12 -21.80
C SER A 49 -9.82 -15.43 -20.36
N HIS A 50 -10.37 -16.62 -20.13
CA HIS A 50 -10.79 -17.04 -18.78
C HIS A 50 -9.65 -16.86 -17.75
N ARG A 51 -8.43 -17.24 -18.14
CA ARG A 51 -7.23 -17.04 -17.33
C ARG A 51 -6.98 -15.58 -16.96
N ARG A 52 -7.23 -14.64 -17.88
CA ARG A 52 -7.09 -13.20 -17.62
C ARG A 52 -8.14 -12.74 -16.61
N VAL A 53 -9.39 -13.15 -16.76
CA VAL A 53 -10.47 -12.80 -15.81
C VAL A 53 -10.15 -13.29 -14.40
N VAL A 54 -9.67 -14.53 -14.26
CA VAL A 54 -9.25 -15.09 -12.97
C VAL A 54 -8.10 -14.30 -12.35
N LEU A 55 -7.10 -13.91 -13.14
CA LEU A 55 -6.00 -13.08 -12.65
C LEU A 55 -6.49 -11.68 -12.27
N GLU A 56 -7.37 -11.06 -13.05
CA GLU A 56 -7.94 -9.75 -12.69
C GLU A 56 -8.75 -9.80 -11.39
N ALA A 57 -9.48 -10.90 -11.12
CA ALA A 57 -10.13 -11.10 -9.83
C ALA A 57 -9.09 -11.16 -8.68
N ARG A 58 -8.04 -11.98 -8.84
CA ARG A 58 -6.96 -12.08 -7.86
C ARG A 58 -6.22 -10.75 -7.64
N LEU A 59 -6.10 -9.93 -8.68
CA LEU A 59 -5.50 -8.59 -8.57
C LEU A 59 -6.35 -7.67 -7.69
N ARG A 60 -7.68 -7.74 -7.80
CA ARG A 60 -8.61 -6.99 -6.95
C ARG A 60 -8.49 -7.43 -5.49
N ASP A 61 -8.40 -8.73 -5.24
CA ASP A 61 -8.23 -9.28 -3.88
C ASP A 61 -6.93 -8.78 -3.22
N LEU A 62 -5.80 -8.84 -3.94
CA LEU A 62 -4.52 -8.32 -3.45
C LEU A 62 -4.57 -6.81 -3.19
N THR A 63 -5.24 -6.06 -4.07
CA THR A 63 -5.42 -4.61 -3.89
C THR A 63 -6.24 -4.30 -2.63
N ALA A 64 -7.31 -5.06 -2.38
CA ALA A 64 -8.12 -4.91 -1.17
C ALA A 64 -7.31 -5.22 0.09
N GLN A 65 -6.47 -6.27 0.06
CA GLN A 65 -5.58 -6.61 1.17
C GLN A 65 -4.56 -5.50 1.45
N GLN A 66 -3.93 -4.96 0.40
CA GLN A 66 -2.97 -3.86 0.53
C GLN A 66 -3.61 -2.61 1.12
N LEU A 67 -4.79 -2.22 0.64
CA LEU A 67 -5.53 -1.07 1.17
C LEU A 67 -5.90 -1.28 2.64
N LYS A 68 -6.40 -2.46 3.01
CA LYS A 68 -6.74 -2.79 4.40
C LYS A 68 -5.53 -2.65 5.32
N LEU A 69 -4.38 -3.15 4.90
CA LEU A 69 -3.13 -3.06 5.66
C LEU A 69 -2.63 -1.61 5.76
N GLN A 70 -2.66 -0.85 4.65
CA GLN A 70 -2.28 0.57 4.65
C GLN A 70 -3.19 1.41 5.56
N THR A 71 -4.50 1.18 5.56
CA THR A 71 -5.43 1.84 6.48
C THR A 71 -5.16 1.44 7.93
N ALA A 72 -4.80 0.18 8.20
CA ALA A 72 -4.45 -0.27 9.55
C ALA A 72 -3.18 0.43 10.06
N ILE A 73 -2.14 0.52 9.23
CA ILE A 73 -0.90 1.26 9.55
C ILE A 73 -1.23 2.73 9.79
N GLY A 74 -1.96 3.38 8.87
CA GLY A 74 -2.30 4.80 8.96
C GLY A 74 -3.25 5.17 10.11
N ARG A 75 -3.97 4.20 10.70
CA ARG A 75 -4.77 4.38 11.91
C ARG A 75 -3.97 4.15 13.20
N ALA A 76 -2.91 3.34 13.12
CA ALA A 76 -2.02 3.09 14.25
C ALA A 76 -1.03 4.25 14.50
N ILE A 77 -0.91 5.16 13.54
CA ILE A 77 -0.12 6.40 13.54
C ILE A 77 -1.07 7.58 13.81
#